data_AF-A0A2M9P262-F1
#
_entry.id   AF-A0A2M9P262-F1
#
_cell.length_a   1.000
_cell.length_b   1.000
_cell.length_c   1.000
_cell.angle_alpha   90.00
_cell.angle_beta   90.00
_cell.angle_gamma   90.00
#
_symmetry.space_group_name_H-M   'P 1'
#
loop_
_entity.id
_entity.type
_entity.pdbx_description
1 polymer ?
#
loop_
_entity_poly.entity_id
_entity_poly.type
_entity_poly.pdbx_seq_one_letter_code
_entity_poly.pdbx_strand_id
1 'polypeptide(L)'
;MTNSQKIKEVLVQLKDDAQAINPDASWGNAHAIEKHDMILIGENSNKIDSIEFCHSLKEIHDIDISYAELLNIIPVVCESLNMKNEPAFFGEDTSNLAGYYIELF
;
A
#
# COMPACT_ATOMS: atom_id res chain seq x y z
N MET A 1 -11.92 -9.22 14.08
CA MET A 1 -10.68 -8.50 13.70
C MET A 1 -11.10 -7.18 13.08
N THR A 2 -10.51 -6.06 13.50
CA THR A 2 -10.86 -4.72 12.97
C THR A 2 -10.24 -4.52 11.58
N ASN A 3 -10.79 -3.59 10.78
CA ASN A 3 -10.21 -3.24 9.48
C ASN A 3 -8.73 -2.82 9.62
N SER A 4 -8.38 -2.06 10.66
CA SER A 4 -6.99 -1.67 10.93
C SER A 4 -6.06 -2.86 11.18
N GLN A 5 -6.53 -3.92 11.85
CA GLN A 5 -5.73 -5.13 12.07
C GLN A 5 -5.50 -5.89 10.75
N LYS A 6 -6.56 -6.07 9.95
CA LYS A 6 -6.44 -6.73 8.64
C LYS A 6 -5.52 -5.95 7.69
N ILE A 7 -5.67 -4.63 7.61
CA ILE A 7 -4.84 -3.75 6.78
C ILE A 7 -3.37 -3.82 7.24
N LYS A 8 -3.12 -3.87 8.54
CA LYS A 8 -1.78 -4.06 9.09
C LYS A 8 -1.16 -5.38 8.62
N GLU A 9 -1.90 -6.48 8.66
CA GLU A 9 -1.43 -7.79 8.18
C GLU A 9 -1.10 -7.76 6.70
N VAL A 10 -1.95 -7.13 5.87
CA VAL A 10 -1.69 -6.98 4.43
C VAL A 10 -0.45 -6.14 4.16
N LEU A 11 -0.24 -5.04 4.88
CA LEU A 11 0.97 -4.21 4.72
C LEU A 11 2.25 -4.95 5.11
N VAL A 12 2.21 -5.79 6.15
CA VAL A 12 3.34 -6.66 6.50
C VAL A 12 3.61 -7.66 5.39
N GLN A 13 2.57 -8.32 4.87
CA GLN A 13 2.70 -9.26 3.76
C GLN A 13 3.30 -8.59 2.51
N LEU A 14 2.81 -7.40 2.16
CA LEU A 14 3.32 -6.60 1.04
C LEU A 14 4.79 -6.24 1.22
N LYS A 15 5.20 -5.86 2.43
CA LYS A 15 6.61 -5.60 2.74
C LYS A 15 7.47 -6.85 2.50
N ASP A 16 7.06 -7.99 3.04
CA ASP A 16 7.81 -9.24 2.91
C ASP A 16 7.92 -9.66 1.43
N ASP A 17 6.81 -9.56 0.68
CA ASP A 17 6.78 -9.87 -0.75
C ASP A 17 7.67 -8.91 -1.56
N ALA A 18 7.61 -7.61 -1.27
CA ALA A 18 8.44 -6.61 -1.92
C ALA A 18 9.94 -6.80 -1.61
N GLN A 19 10.29 -7.18 -0.38
CA GLN A 19 11.68 -7.50 0.00
C GLN A 19 12.19 -8.80 -0.62
N ALA A 20 11.30 -9.72 -0.99
CA ALA A 20 11.63 -10.97 -1.65
C ALA A 20 11.85 -10.81 -3.17
N ILE A 21 11.58 -9.62 -3.73
CA ILE A 21 11.80 -9.35 -5.16
C ILE A 21 13.29 -9.45 -5.46
N ASN A 22 13.65 -10.40 -6.30
CA ASN A 22 14.97 -10.50 -6.87
C ASN A 22 15.05 -9.65 -8.15
N PRO A 23 15.77 -8.51 -8.16
CA PRO A 23 15.86 -7.64 -9.32
C PRO A 23 16.57 -8.30 -10.52
N ASP A 24 17.39 -9.33 -10.28
CA ASP A 24 18.07 -10.08 -11.33
C ASP A 24 17.18 -11.17 -11.96
N ALA A 25 16.01 -11.45 -11.38
CA ALA A 25 15.04 -12.39 -11.94
C ALA A 25 14.13 -11.67 -12.94
N SER A 26 14.02 -12.19 -14.17
CA SER A 26 13.18 -11.60 -15.23
C SER A 26 11.69 -11.47 -14.88
N TRP A 27 11.24 -12.07 -13.76
CA TRP A 27 9.84 -12.12 -13.31
C TRP A 27 9.64 -11.64 -11.87
N GLY A 28 10.68 -11.16 -11.18
CA GLY A 28 10.60 -10.86 -9.74
C GLY A 28 9.51 -9.85 -9.40
N ASN A 29 9.45 -8.74 -10.14
CA ASN A 29 8.39 -7.74 -9.99
C ASN A 29 7.01 -8.24 -10.45
N ALA A 30 6.96 -9.06 -11.50
CA ALA A 30 5.68 -9.53 -12.07
C ALA A 30 4.89 -10.37 -11.07
N HIS A 31 5.56 -11.21 -10.28
CA HIS A 31 4.89 -12.05 -9.28
C HIS A 31 4.22 -11.24 -8.16
N ALA A 32 4.90 -10.22 -7.63
CA ALA A 32 4.34 -9.36 -6.60
C ALA A 32 3.17 -8.51 -7.13
N ILE A 33 3.30 -7.99 -8.36
CA ILE A 33 2.23 -7.22 -9.03
C ILE A 33 0.99 -8.08 -9.26
N GLU A 34 1.15 -9.29 -9.81
CA GLU A 34 0.02 -10.22 -10.04
C GLU A 34 -0.62 -10.69 -8.73
N LYS A 35 0.17 -10.95 -7.70
CA LYS A 35 -0.31 -11.44 -6.40
C LYS A 35 -1.21 -10.42 -5.69
N HIS A 36 -0.94 -9.13 -5.86
CA HIS A 36 -1.64 -8.07 -5.15
C HIS A 36 -2.51 -7.18 -6.05
N ASP A 37 -2.52 -7.40 -7.37
CA ASP A 37 -3.19 -6.53 -8.35
C ASP A 37 -2.86 -5.04 -8.11
N MET A 38 -1.57 -4.76 -7.96
CA MET A 38 -1.05 -3.44 -7.59
C MET A 38 0.37 -3.25 -8.09
N ILE A 39 0.70 -2.02 -8.49
CA ILE A 39 2.04 -1.63 -8.93
C ILE A 39 2.88 -1.26 -7.72
N LEU A 40 4.07 -1.86 -7.64
CA LEU A 40 5.11 -1.42 -6.71
C LEU A 40 5.99 -0.38 -7.41
N ILE A 41 6.11 0.80 -6.79
CA ILE A 41 6.88 1.94 -7.27
C ILE A 41 8.04 2.25 -6.31
N GLY A 42 8.83 3.28 -6.64
CA GLY A 42 9.97 3.70 -5.84
C GLY A 42 11.25 2.90 -6.12
N GLU A 43 12.35 3.31 -5.49
CA GLU A 43 13.61 2.57 -5.58
C GLU A 43 13.45 1.22 -4.85
N ASN A 44 13.87 0.13 -5.49
CA ASN A 44 13.70 -1.23 -4.97
C ASN A 44 12.24 -1.69 -4.77
N SER A 45 11.29 -1.12 -5.51
CA SER A 45 9.87 -1.50 -5.45
C SER A 45 9.28 -1.40 -4.03
N ASN A 46 9.72 -0.38 -3.27
CA ASN A 46 9.41 -0.24 -1.84
C ASN A 46 8.20 0.65 -1.53
N LYS A 47 7.53 1.22 -2.53
CA LYS A 47 6.44 2.19 -2.35
C LYS A 47 5.18 1.76 -3.10
N ILE A 48 4.01 2.08 -2.52
CA ILE A 48 2.69 1.86 -3.12
C ILE A 48 1.84 3.12 -2.98
N ASP A 49 0.79 3.26 -3.78
CA ASP A 49 -0.23 4.30 -3.59
C ASP A 49 -1.51 3.74 -2.94
N SER A 50 -2.21 4.59 -2.21
CA SER A 50 -3.41 4.18 -1.46
C SER A 50 -4.61 3.84 -2.33
N ILE A 51 -4.67 4.30 -3.59
CA ILE A 51 -5.80 4.04 -4.49
C ILE A 51 -5.73 2.58 -4.95
N GLU A 52 -4.58 2.17 -5.49
CA GLU A 52 -4.36 0.77 -5.87
C GLU A 52 -4.40 -0.15 -4.66
N PHE A 53 -3.87 0.30 -3.51
CA PHE A 53 -3.97 -0.47 -2.27
C PHE A 53 -5.43 -0.69 -1.84
N CYS A 54 -6.29 0.33 -1.96
CA CYS A 54 -7.72 0.20 -1.67
C CYS A 54 -8.39 -0.83 -2.60
N HIS A 55 -8.02 -0.82 -3.89
CA HIS A 55 -8.52 -1.78 -4.87
C HIS A 55 -8.07 -3.20 -4.51
N SER A 56 -6.78 -3.38 -4.23
CA SER A 56 -6.19 -4.66 -3.80
C SER A 56 -6.87 -5.21 -2.54
N LEU A 57 -7.08 -4.37 -1.52
CA LEU A 57 -7.76 -4.77 -0.28
C LEU A 57 -9.13 -5.39 -0.55
N LYS A 58 -9.88 -4.82 -1.49
CA LYS A 58 -11.20 -5.31 -1.85
C LYS A 58 -11.16 -6.57 -2.71
N GLU A 59 -10.42 -6.53 -3.81
CA GLU A 59 -10.49 -7.57 -4.85
C GLU A 59 -9.62 -8.80 -4.54
N ILE A 60 -8.53 -8.61 -3.79
CA ILE A 60 -7.57 -9.69 -3.46
C ILE A 60 -7.71 -10.17 -2.02
N HIS A 61 -7.93 -9.25 -1.07
CA HIS A 61 -7.90 -9.57 0.36
C HIS A 61 -9.29 -9.68 1.02
N ASP A 62 -10.38 -9.49 0.26
CA ASP A 62 -11.77 -9.53 0.75
C ASP A 62 -12.01 -8.59 1.95
N ILE A 63 -11.40 -7.40 1.89
CA ILE A 63 -11.54 -6.32 2.87
C ILE A 63 -12.33 -5.19 2.20
N ASP A 64 -13.65 -5.22 2.39
CA ASP A 64 -14.54 -4.14 1.95
C ASP A 64 -14.39 -2.93 2.88
N ILE A 65 -13.71 -1.89 2.37
CA ILE A 65 -13.47 -0.64 3.08
C ILE A 65 -13.67 0.54 2.12
N SER A 66 -14.29 1.61 2.61
CA SER A 66 -14.38 2.85 1.82
C SER A 66 -13.01 3.52 1.73
N TYR A 67 -12.72 4.18 0.61
CA TYR A 67 -11.45 4.89 0.45
C TYR A 67 -11.26 5.96 1.54
N ALA A 68 -12.32 6.69 1.91
CA ALA A 68 -12.27 7.67 2.99
C ALA A 68 -11.92 7.03 4.35
N GLU A 69 -12.44 5.83 4.65
CA GLU A 69 -12.07 5.10 5.86
C GLU A 69 -10.61 4.65 5.81
N LEU A 70 -10.14 4.13 4.66
CA LEU A 70 -8.75 3.74 4.47
C LEU A 70 -7.78 4.91 4.72
N LEU A 71 -8.07 6.11 4.19
CA LEU A 71 -7.23 7.29 4.39
C LEU A 71 -7.10 7.68 5.88
N ASN A 72 -8.13 7.42 6.69
CA ASN A 72 -8.04 7.64 8.14
C ASN A 72 -7.22 6.55 8.86
N ILE A 73 -7.15 5.35 8.29
CA ILE A 73 -6.43 4.21 8.88
C ILE A 73 -4.93 4.24 8.55
N ILE A 74 -4.56 4.63 7.32
CA ILE A 74 -3.17 4.56 6.82
C ILE A 74 -2.16 5.20 7.79
N PRO A 75 -2.32 6.46 8.25
CA PRO A 75 -1.33 7.08 9.12
C PRO A 75 -1.08 6.29 10.42
N VAL A 76 -2.15 5.80 11.04
CA VAL A 76 -2.10 5.06 12.31
C VAL A 76 -1.44 3.69 12.13
N VAL A 77 -1.79 2.97 11.06
CA VAL A 77 -1.21 1.65 10.80
C VAL A 77 0.26 1.76 10.40
N CYS A 78 0.61 2.71 9.53
CA CYS A 78 1.98 2.97 9.11
C CYS A 78 2.87 3.37 10.29
N GLU A 79 2.40 4.23 11.19
CA GLU A 79 3.10 4.55 12.44
C GLU A 79 3.38 3.27 13.26
N SER A 80 2.38 2.39 13.41
CA SER A 80 2.52 1.14 14.15
C SER A 80 3.45 0.10 13.50
N LEU A 81 3.80 0.28 12.24
CA LEU A 81 4.69 -0.56 11.45
C LEU A 81 6.05 0.09 11.18
N ASN A 82 6.25 1.33 11.66
CA ASN A 82 7.41 2.15 11.33
C ASN A 82 7.61 2.31 9.80
N MET A 83 6.50 2.43 9.08
CA MET A 83 6.45 2.73 7.64
C MET A 83 6.20 4.22 7.43
N LYS A 84 6.86 4.83 6.44
CA LYS A 84 6.56 6.23 6.10
C LYS A 84 5.29 6.28 5.27
N ASN A 85 4.52 7.35 5.45
CA ASN A 85 3.43 7.69 4.56
C ASN A 85 3.54 9.17 4.18
N GLU A 86 3.36 9.47 2.89
CA GLU A 86 3.42 10.81 2.34
C GLU A 86 2.05 11.16 1.78
N PRO A 87 1.37 12.22 2.26
CA PRO A 87 0.08 12.61 1.72
C PRO A 87 0.23 13.13 0.28
N ALA A 88 -0.68 12.68 -0.59
CA ALA A 88 -0.86 13.18 -1.94
C ALA A 88 -2.12 14.05 -1.98
N PHE A 89 -2.04 15.20 -2.65
CA PHE A 89 -3.13 16.19 -2.73
C PHE A 89 -3.56 16.44 -4.18
N PHE A 90 -4.77 16.97 -4.36
CA PHE A 90 -5.30 17.26 -5.70
C PHE A 90 -4.69 18.55 -6.28
N GLY A 91 -3.75 18.40 -7.22
CA GLY A 91 -3.23 19.51 -8.01
C GLY A 91 -2.64 20.63 -7.14
N GLU A 92 -3.08 21.87 -7.36
CA GLU A 92 -2.66 23.03 -6.56
C GLU A 92 -3.40 23.15 -5.21
N ASP A 93 -4.48 22.38 -5.01
CA ASP A 93 -5.28 22.42 -3.80
C ASP A 93 -4.78 21.40 -2.76
N THR A 94 -3.90 21.87 -1.89
CA THR A 94 -3.34 21.09 -0.79
C THR A 94 -4.29 20.93 0.41
N SER A 95 -5.51 21.49 0.35
CA SER A 95 -6.52 21.30 1.39
C SER A 95 -7.29 19.98 1.25
N ASN A 96 -7.24 19.37 0.06
CA ASN A 96 -7.97 18.14 -0.25
C ASN A 96 -7.02 16.96 -0.45
N LEU A 97 -7.02 16.07 0.55
CA LEU A 97 -6.25 14.82 0.51
C LEU A 97 -6.79 13.90 -0.60
N ALA A 98 -5.93 13.58 -1.56
CA ALA A 98 -6.22 12.65 -2.65
C ALA A 98 -5.82 11.21 -2.30
N GLY A 99 -4.79 11.04 -1.46
CA GLY A 99 -4.29 9.73 -1.09
C GLY A 99 -3.02 9.78 -0.26
N TYR A 100 -2.36 8.64 -0.16
CA TYR A 100 -1.03 8.49 0.41
C TYR A 100 -0.14 7.67 -0.52
N TYR A 101 1.13 8.02 -0.54
CA TYR A 101 2.18 7.08 -0.89
C TYR A 101 2.69 6.42 0.40
N ILE A 102 2.76 5.09 0.41
CA ILE A 102 3.21 4.30 1.56
C ILE A 102 4.56 3.69 1.23
N GLU A 103 5.58 3.95 2.05
CA GLU A 103 6.92 3.36 1.95
C GLU A 103 7.01 2.14 2.88
N LEU A 104 7.12 0.94 2.30
CA LEU A 104 7.07 -0.35 2.99
C LEU A 104 8.34 -0.64 3.81
N PHE A 105 9.49 -0.15 3.36
CA PHE A 105 10.80 -0.29 4.02
C PHE A 105 11.81 0.75 3.53
#